data_AF-A0A1F9VK38-F1
#
_entry.id   AF-A0A1F9VK38-F1
#
_cell.length_a   1.000
_cell.length_b   1.000
_cell.length_c   1.000
_cell.angle_alpha   90.00
_cell.angle_beta   90.00
_cell.angle_gamma   90.00
#
_symmetry.space_group_name_H-M   'P 1'
#
loop_
_entity.id
_entity.type
_entity.pdbx_description
1 polymer ?
#
loop_
_entity_poly.entity_id
_entity_poly.type
_entity_poly.pdbx_seq_one_letter_code
_entity_poly.pdbx_strand_id
1 'polypeptide(L)'
;MNILGAFILRDLAIEKKYRFHLLIKFADFVFQMAIFYFIAGYLSKPGYFDFVVVGLIFSRFFQFWINIFAQVVRQEQYWGTAELLFLSPKNPVVVLFSSVLLKFIVLLLEVFSYLAVSFYVFGAAVKPDPYFLLLIFVNGIAFAGLGLISASFVMYLKRGDPVSWLLSAPIDILSGVYFPVAVLPDFLKHISAVIPTTPALLGWRAVIVEGRHLSFPDLSGQALWAAALITAGIFCFKIALKLTRKKGELGSY
;
A
#
# COMPACT_ATOMS: atom_id res chain seq x y z
N MET A 1 0.67 29.50 6.33
CA MET A 1 0.04 28.15 6.31
C MET A 1 1.12 27.11 6.00
N ASN A 2 1.30 26.09 6.84
CA ASN A 2 2.27 25.01 6.60
C ASN A 2 1.84 24.18 5.37
N ILE A 3 2.81 23.65 4.62
CA ILE A 3 2.57 22.88 3.38
C ILE A 3 1.60 21.73 3.64
N LEU A 4 1.87 20.99 4.71
CA LEU A 4 1.06 19.86 5.13
C LEU A 4 -0.40 20.30 5.23
N GLY A 5 -0.70 21.32 6.05
CA GLY A 5 -2.05 21.85 6.23
C GLY A 5 -2.74 22.27 4.93
N ALA A 6 -1.99 22.83 3.96
CA ALA A 6 -2.55 23.19 2.66
C ALA A 6 -3.01 21.96 1.86
N PHE A 7 -2.17 20.91 1.79
CA PHE A 7 -2.54 19.64 1.15
C PHE A 7 -3.68 18.94 1.89
N ILE A 8 -3.66 18.95 3.23
CA ILE A 8 -4.73 18.39 4.06
C ILE A 8 -6.08 19.02 3.68
N LEU A 9 -6.16 20.36 3.69
CA LEU A 9 -7.41 21.06 3.42
C LEU A 9 -7.89 20.86 1.98
N ARG A 10 -6.98 20.88 1.02
CA ARG A 10 -7.28 20.61 -0.40
C ARG A 10 -7.88 19.22 -0.56
N ASP A 11 -7.20 18.20 -0.04
CA ASP A 11 -7.59 16.81 -0.24
C ASP A 11 -8.88 16.49 0.54
N LEU A 12 -9.07 17.05 1.75
CA LEU A 12 -10.35 16.94 2.47
C LEU A 12 -11.53 17.56 1.71
N ALA A 13 -11.32 18.69 1.04
CA ALA A 13 -12.37 19.32 0.23
C ALA A 13 -12.73 18.46 -0.99
N ILE A 14 -11.76 17.74 -1.57
CA ILE A 14 -11.98 16.78 -2.65
C ILE A 14 -12.77 15.58 -2.10
N GLU A 15 -12.28 14.91 -1.05
CA GLU A 15 -12.93 13.72 -0.47
C GLU A 15 -14.39 13.98 -0.06
N LYS A 16 -14.69 15.15 0.52
CA LYS A 16 -16.08 15.54 0.84
C LYS A 16 -17.00 15.59 -0.37
N LYS A 17 -16.50 16.02 -1.53
CA LYS A 17 -17.27 16.06 -2.79
C LYS A 17 -17.43 14.68 -3.42
N TYR A 18 -16.44 13.80 -3.26
CA TYR A 18 -16.41 12.46 -3.88
C TYR A 18 -16.81 11.32 -2.93
N ARG A 19 -17.67 11.58 -1.93
CA ARG A 19 -18.17 10.57 -0.97
C ARG A 19 -18.70 9.29 -1.61
N PHE A 20 -19.29 9.38 -2.81
CA PHE A 20 -19.81 8.23 -3.55
C PHE A 20 -18.71 7.28 -4.01
N HIS A 21 -17.55 7.82 -4.38
CA HIS A 21 -16.38 7.01 -4.76
C HIS A 21 -15.84 6.19 -3.58
N LEU A 22 -15.80 6.79 -2.39
CA LEU A 22 -15.41 6.09 -1.17
C LEU A 22 -16.39 4.95 -0.87
N LEU A 23 -17.70 5.22 -0.96
CA LEU A 23 -18.74 4.21 -0.74
C LEU A 23 -18.64 3.05 -1.75
N ILE A 24 -18.40 3.33 -3.03
CA ILE A 24 -18.23 2.28 -4.05
C ILE A 24 -17.01 1.42 -3.73
N LYS A 25 -15.84 2.02 -3.44
CA LYS A 25 -14.63 1.26 -3.10
C LYS A 25 -14.83 0.38 -1.87
N PHE A 26 -15.49 0.92 -0.86
CA PHE A 26 -15.81 0.19 0.35
C PHE A 26 -16.74 -0.99 0.05
N ALA A 27 -17.81 -0.75 -0.70
CA ALA A 27 -18.76 -1.79 -1.10
C ALA A 27 -18.11 -2.88 -1.97
N ASP A 28 -17.25 -2.50 -2.91
CA ASP A 28 -16.49 -3.41 -3.77
C ASP A 28 -15.60 -4.35 -2.94
N PHE A 29 -14.88 -3.80 -1.96
CA PHE A 29 -14.04 -4.62 -1.09
C PHE A 29 -14.86 -5.54 -0.18
N VAL A 30 -15.99 -5.06 0.38
CA VAL A 30 -16.89 -5.91 1.18
C VAL A 30 -17.51 -7.02 0.31
N PHE A 31 -17.84 -6.73 -0.95
CA PHE A 31 -18.31 -7.73 -1.90
C PHE A 31 -17.23 -8.77 -2.18
N GLN A 32 -15.97 -8.35 -2.35
CA GLN A 32 -14.84 -9.27 -2.48
C GLN A 32 -14.69 -10.17 -1.24
N MET A 33 -14.81 -9.61 -0.03
CA MET A 33 -14.81 -10.40 1.21
C MET A 33 -15.95 -11.42 1.23
N ALA A 34 -17.16 -11.02 0.82
CA ALA A 34 -18.33 -11.90 0.76
C ALA A 34 -18.09 -13.09 -0.18
N ILE A 35 -17.49 -12.86 -1.36
CA ILE A 35 -17.12 -13.94 -2.29
C ILE A 35 -16.21 -14.95 -1.57
N PHE A 36 -15.15 -14.49 -0.91
CA PHE A 36 -14.22 -15.39 -0.22
C PHE A 36 -14.85 -16.07 1.01
N TYR A 37 -15.81 -15.43 1.67
CA TYR A 37 -16.60 -16.05 2.73
C TYR A 37 -17.41 -17.24 2.20
N PHE A 38 -18.12 -17.07 1.09
CA PHE A 38 -18.88 -18.16 0.47
C PHE A 38 -17.96 -19.27 -0.07
N ILE A 39 -16.79 -18.92 -0.63
CA ILE A 39 -15.76 -19.90 -1.02
C ILE A 39 -15.28 -20.69 0.20
N ALA A 40 -15.05 -20.04 1.35
CA ALA A 40 -14.65 -20.72 2.59
C ALA A 40 -15.70 -21.74 3.03
N GLY A 41 -16.98 -21.37 2.98
CA GLY A 41 -18.10 -22.26 3.24
C GLY A 41 -18.15 -23.45 2.27
N TYR A 42 -17.96 -23.20 0.98
CA TYR A 42 -17.92 -24.25 -0.05
C TYR A 42 -16.76 -25.24 0.16
N LEU A 43 -15.56 -24.73 0.49
CA LEU A 43 -14.39 -25.56 0.77
C LEU A 43 -14.51 -26.37 2.07
N SER A 44 -15.48 -26.04 2.94
CA SER A 44 -15.68 -26.68 4.26
C SER A 44 -14.40 -26.69 5.11
N LYS A 45 -13.51 -25.70 4.92
CA LYS A 45 -12.23 -25.61 5.61
C LYS A 45 -12.28 -24.54 6.71
N PRO A 46 -12.31 -24.94 7.99
CA PRO A 46 -12.33 -23.99 9.09
C PRO A 46 -11.09 -23.10 9.09
N GLY A 47 -11.26 -21.83 9.43
CA GLY A 47 -10.18 -20.82 9.49
C GLY A 47 -9.68 -20.32 8.12
N TYR A 48 -10.18 -20.84 6.99
CA TYR A 48 -9.79 -20.32 5.67
C TYR A 48 -10.22 -18.86 5.49
N PHE A 49 -11.42 -18.51 5.94
CA PHE A 49 -11.90 -17.13 5.85
C PHE A 49 -11.02 -16.15 6.64
N ASP A 50 -10.69 -16.49 7.89
CA ASP A 50 -9.79 -15.68 8.73
C ASP A 50 -8.41 -15.50 8.06
N PHE A 51 -7.91 -16.55 7.42
CA PHE A 51 -6.64 -16.52 6.70
C PHE A 51 -6.68 -15.57 5.49
N VAL A 52 -7.72 -15.68 4.65
CA VAL A 52 -7.82 -14.93 3.39
C VAL A 52 -8.24 -13.48 3.63
N VAL A 53 -9.11 -13.20 4.60
CA VAL A 53 -9.56 -11.83 4.87
C VAL A 53 -8.41 -10.92 5.31
N VAL A 54 -7.50 -11.42 6.15
CA VAL A 54 -6.28 -10.69 6.52
C VAL A 54 -5.38 -10.48 5.30
N GLY A 55 -5.28 -11.49 4.43
CA GLY A 55 -4.57 -11.39 3.15
C GLY A 55 -5.15 -10.30 2.23
N LEU A 56 -6.48 -10.25 2.09
CA LEU A 56 -7.16 -9.25 1.25
C LEU A 56 -6.91 -7.83 1.77
N ILE A 57 -7.03 -7.62 3.08
CA ILE A 57 -6.82 -6.30 3.70
C ILE A 57 -5.35 -5.89 3.55
N PHE A 58 -4.42 -6.84 3.71
CA PHE A 58 -3.00 -6.60 3.45
C PHE A 58 -2.73 -6.26 1.98
N SER A 59 -3.35 -6.98 1.03
CA SER A 59 -3.25 -6.68 -0.39
C SER A 59 -3.74 -5.26 -0.67
N ARG A 60 -4.92 -4.87 -0.15
CA ARG A 60 -5.44 -3.50 -0.27
C ARG A 60 -4.46 -2.44 0.26
N PHE A 61 -3.82 -2.72 1.39
CA PHE A 61 -2.80 -1.87 2.00
C PHE A 61 -1.53 -1.77 1.12
N PHE A 62 -1.02 -2.89 0.62
CA PHE A 62 0.13 -2.94 -0.29
C PHE A 62 -0.16 -2.20 -1.60
N GLN A 63 -1.32 -2.47 -2.21
CA GLN A 63 -1.79 -1.84 -3.45
C GLN A 63 -1.93 -0.33 -3.31
N PHE A 64 -2.33 0.18 -2.14
CA PHE A 64 -2.30 1.62 -1.89
C PHE A 64 -0.88 2.18 -2.06
N TRP A 65 0.09 1.61 -1.35
CA TRP A 65 1.43 2.16 -1.29
C TRP A 65 2.16 2.10 -2.62
N ILE A 66 2.03 0.99 -3.36
CA ILE A 66 2.70 0.84 -4.65
C ILE A 66 2.18 1.85 -5.69
N ASN A 67 0.90 2.23 -5.63
CA ASN A 67 0.26 3.07 -6.64
C ASN A 67 0.21 4.57 -6.29
N ILE A 68 0.15 4.94 -5.00
CA ILE A 68 -0.32 6.27 -4.59
C ILE A 68 0.58 7.42 -5.07
N PHE A 69 1.90 7.26 -4.99
CA PHE A 69 2.84 8.29 -5.41
C PHE A 69 2.82 8.48 -6.92
N ALA A 70 2.76 7.38 -7.67
CA ALA A 70 2.64 7.41 -9.11
C ALA A 70 1.34 8.08 -9.58
N GLN A 71 0.22 7.83 -8.89
CA GLN A 71 -1.04 8.52 -9.14
C GLN A 71 -0.93 10.03 -8.89
N VAL A 72 -0.28 10.45 -7.80
CA VAL A 72 -0.04 11.87 -7.51
C VAL A 72 0.82 12.51 -8.61
N VAL A 73 1.92 11.88 -9.01
CA VAL A 73 2.77 12.40 -10.10
C VAL A 73 1.98 12.55 -11.40
N ARG A 74 1.22 11.52 -11.81
CA ARG A 74 0.39 11.58 -13.03
C ARG A 74 -0.66 12.67 -12.97
N GLN A 75 -1.32 12.82 -11.82
CA GLN A 75 -2.35 13.82 -11.62
C GLN A 75 -1.79 15.24 -11.78
N GLU A 76 -0.62 15.50 -11.19
CA GLU A 76 0.05 16.80 -11.28
C GLU A 76 0.62 17.05 -12.69
N GLN A 77 1.05 16.01 -13.42
CA GLN A 77 1.42 16.13 -14.84
C GLN A 77 0.20 16.45 -15.70
N TYR A 78 -0.91 15.74 -15.49
CA TYR A 78 -2.16 15.94 -16.23
C TYR A 78 -2.74 17.36 -16.03
N TRP A 79 -2.61 17.92 -14.83
CA TRP A 79 -3.03 19.30 -14.53
C TRP A 79 -2.02 20.38 -14.98
N GLY A 80 -0.86 20.00 -15.51
CA GLY A 80 0.20 20.94 -15.87
C GLY A 80 0.87 21.61 -14.66
N THR A 81 0.64 21.10 -13.45
CA THR A 81 1.15 21.66 -12.18
C THR A 81 2.44 20.99 -11.71
N ALA A 82 2.86 19.89 -12.35
CA ALA A 82 4.08 19.15 -11.99
C ALA A 82 5.34 20.03 -11.98
N GLU A 83 5.49 20.92 -12.98
CA GLU A 83 6.61 21.87 -13.00
C GLU A 83 6.58 22.81 -11.81
N LEU A 84 5.43 23.40 -11.52
CA LEU A 84 5.26 24.35 -10.41
C LEU A 84 5.49 23.67 -9.06
N LEU A 85 5.01 22.44 -8.91
CA LEU A 85 5.16 21.61 -7.72
C LEU A 85 6.62 21.25 -7.47
N PHE A 86 7.31 20.76 -8.49
CA PHE A 86 8.68 20.29 -8.37
C PHE A 86 9.73 21.40 -8.46
N LEU A 87 9.41 22.57 -9.02
CA LEU A 87 10.26 23.77 -9.00
C LEU A 87 10.11 24.61 -7.72
N SER A 88 9.14 24.27 -6.87
CA SER A 88 9.00 24.92 -5.57
C SER A 88 10.32 24.83 -4.76
N PRO A 89 10.63 25.82 -3.90
CA PRO A 89 11.87 25.85 -3.12
C PRO A 89 11.94 24.74 -2.04
N LYS A 90 10.99 23.81 -2.04
CA LYS A 90 10.81 22.78 -1.02
C LYS A 90 11.27 21.44 -1.55
N ASN A 91 11.71 20.57 -0.66
CA ASN A 91 12.15 19.24 -1.05
C ASN A 91 10.99 18.48 -1.76
N PRO A 92 11.16 18.07 -3.03
CA PRO A 92 10.15 17.34 -3.80
C PRO A 92 9.57 16.11 -3.10
N VAL A 93 10.42 15.41 -2.35
CA VAL A 93 10.02 14.22 -1.57
C VAL A 93 9.04 14.63 -0.47
N VAL A 94 9.33 15.71 0.27
CA VAL A 94 8.44 16.22 1.34
C VAL A 94 7.10 16.65 0.76
N VAL A 95 7.08 17.26 -0.42
CA VAL A 95 5.84 17.67 -1.10
C VAL A 95 5.00 16.45 -1.49
N LEU A 96 5.62 15.39 -2.03
CA LEU A 96 4.93 14.14 -2.36
C LEU A 96 4.35 13.46 -1.12
N PHE A 97 5.13 13.30 -0.05
CA PHE A 97 4.62 12.73 1.20
C PHE A 97 3.50 13.58 1.80
N SER A 98 3.59 14.90 1.69
CA SER A 98 2.50 15.81 2.12
C SER A 98 1.20 15.56 1.34
N SER A 99 1.30 15.26 0.05
CA SER A 99 0.16 14.97 -0.84
C SER A 99 -0.46 13.57 -0.63
N VAL A 100 0.22 12.70 0.12
CA VAL A 100 -0.21 11.33 0.40
C VAL A 100 -0.76 11.18 1.81
N LEU A 101 -0.40 12.08 2.74
CA LEU A 101 -0.74 11.96 4.16
C LEU A 101 -2.24 11.76 4.41
N LEU A 102 -3.10 12.55 3.78
CA LEU A 102 -4.57 12.39 3.96
C LEU A 102 -5.10 11.11 3.36
N LYS A 103 -4.59 10.75 2.18
CA LYS A 103 -4.95 9.51 1.50
C LYS A 103 -4.54 8.29 2.35
N PHE A 104 -3.43 8.38 3.07
CA PHE A 104 -3.00 7.37 4.03
C PHE A 104 -3.91 7.31 5.26
N ILE A 105 -4.33 8.45 5.82
CA ILE A 105 -5.32 8.47 6.91
C ILE A 105 -6.63 7.81 6.48
N VAL A 106 -7.11 8.10 5.27
CA VAL A 106 -8.30 7.45 4.70
C VAL A 106 -8.09 5.95 4.54
N LEU A 107 -6.91 5.50 4.09
CA LEU A 107 -6.58 4.07 4.04
C LEU A 107 -6.62 3.41 5.42
N LEU A 108 -6.12 4.06 6.46
CA LEU A 108 -6.20 3.52 7.82
C LEU A 108 -7.66 3.31 8.24
N LEU A 109 -8.52 4.30 7.99
CA LEU A 109 -9.96 4.17 8.24
C LEU A 109 -10.57 3.01 7.45
N GLU A 110 -10.21 2.86 6.16
CA GLU A 110 -10.64 1.73 5.33
C GLU A 110 -10.20 0.40 5.96
N VAL A 111 -8.92 0.22 6.29
CA VAL A 111 -8.38 -1.01 6.89
C VAL A 111 -9.11 -1.37 8.19
N PHE A 112 -9.29 -0.43 9.10
CA PHE A 112 -10.01 -0.67 10.35
C PHE A 112 -11.50 -0.97 10.12
N SER A 113 -12.12 -0.31 9.15
CA SER A 113 -13.51 -0.59 8.78
C SER A 113 -13.68 -1.99 8.17
N TYR A 114 -12.72 -2.46 7.35
CA TYR A 114 -12.74 -3.82 6.81
C TYR A 114 -12.52 -4.87 7.89
N LEU A 115 -11.63 -4.62 8.86
CA LEU A 115 -11.47 -5.49 10.02
C LEU A 115 -12.78 -5.55 10.84
N ALA A 116 -13.42 -4.41 11.09
CA ALA A 116 -14.70 -4.37 11.79
C ALA A 116 -15.79 -5.14 11.04
N VAL A 117 -15.92 -4.96 9.72
CA VAL A 117 -16.88 -5.73 8.90
C VAL A 117 -16.55 -7.23 8.93
N SER A 118 -15.27 -7.61 8.83
CA SER A 118 -14.87 -9.02 8.90
C SER A 118 -15.31 -9.69 10.19
N PHE A 119 -15.19 -8.98 11.32
CA PHE A 119 -15.57 -9.47 12.63
C PHE A 119 -17.10 -9.47 12.82
N TYR A 120 -17.77 -8.33 12.63
CA TYR A 120 -19.19 -8.17 12.96
C TYR A 120 -20.16 -8.79 11.95
N VAL A 121 -19.80 -8.83 10.67
CA VAL A 121 -20.69 -9.32 9.60
C VAL A 121 -20.39 -10.78 9.25
N PHE A 122 -19.10 -11.12 9.16
CA PHE A 122 -18.67 -12.45 8.70
C PHE A 122 -18.19 -13.36 9.84
N GLY A 123 -18.11 -12.86 11.08
CA GLY A 123 -17.72 -13.65 12.25
C GLY A 123 -16.25 -14.05 12.28
N ALA A 124 -15.37 -13.31 11.59
CA ALA A 124 -13.94 -13.63 11.55
C ALA A 124 -13.29 -13.49 12.93
N ALA A 125 -12.34 -14.37 13.26
CA ALA A 125 -11.61 -14.35 14.52
C ALA A 125 -10.45 -13.31 14.51
N VAL A 126 -10.80 -12.04 14.28
CA VAL A 126 -9.87 -10.93 14.04
C VAL A 126 -9.87 -10.01 15.26
N LYS A 127 -8.73 -9.91 15.95
CA LYS A 127 -8.55 -9.06 17.14
C LYS A 127 -7.36 -8.12 16.92
N PRO A 128 -7.60 -6.87 16.50
CA PRO A 128 -6.51 -5.91 16.34
C PRO A 128 -5.92 -5.54 17.71
N ASP A 129 -4.63 -5.79 17.87
CA ASP A 129 -3.81 -5.38 19.02
C ASP A 129 -3.14 -4.01 18.70
N PRO A 130 -2.85 -3.14 19.69
CA PRO A 130 -2.01 -1.95 19.50
C PRO A 130 -0.74 -2.15 18.65
N TYR A 131 -0.09 -3.32 18.72
CA TYR A 131 1.08 -3.66 17.89
C TYR A 131 0.77 -3.68 16.38
N PHE A 132 -0.50 -3.81 15.99
CA PHE A 132 -0.92 -3.79 14.61
C PHE A 132 -0.67 -2.43 13.94
N LEU A 133 -0.88 -1.32 14.67
CA LEU A 133 -0.55 0.02 14.17
C LEU A 133 0.94 0.16 13.88
N LEU A 134 1.80 -0.40 14.73
CA LEU A 134 3.25 -0.37 14.51
C LEU A 134 3.63 -1.10 13.22
N LEU A 135 3.08 -2.29 12.96
CA LEU A 135 3.30 -3.01 11.70
C LEU A 135 2.83 -2.22 10.49
N ILE A 136 1.67 -1.59 10.58
CA ILE A 136 1.15 -0.71 9.53
C ILE A 136 2.16 0.40 9.22
N PHE A 137 2.74 1.05 10.23
CA PHE A 137 3.73 2.10 10.00
C PHE A 137 5.02 1.58 9.39
N VAL A 138 5.59 0.50 9.94
CA VAL A 138 6.85 -0.09 9.44
C VAL A 138 6.69 -0.60 8.00
N ASN A 139 5.65 -1.39 7.74
CA ASN A 139 5.37 -1.90 6.39
C ASN A 139 4.98 -0.77 5.44
N GLY A 140 4.29 0.27 5.92
CA GLY A 140 3.97 1.46 5.14
C GLY A 140 5.21 2.19 4.66
N ILE A 141 6.23 2.35 5.49
CA ILE A 141 7.51 2.95 5.09
C ILE A 141 8.21 2.10 4.03
N ALA A 142 8.24 0.77 4.21
CA ALA A 142 8.82 -0.16 3.23
C ALA A 142 8.13 -0.05 1.87
N PHE A 143 6.80 -0.13 1.85
CA PHE A 143 6.03 -0.11 0.61
C PHE A 143 5.95 1.28 -0.01
N ALA A 144 6.05 2.35 0.78
CA ALA A 144 6.23 3.70 0.26
C ALA A 144 7.53 3.82 -0.57
N GLY A 145 8.59 3.13 -0.17
CA GLY A 145 9.82 3.01 -0.95
C GLY A 145 9.56 2.43 -2.34
N LEU A 146 8.83 1.30 -2.43
CA LEU A 146 8.43 0.70 -3.70
C LEU A 146 7.52 1.64 -4.52
N GLY A 147 6.59 2.33 -3.87
CA GLY A 147 5.72 3.32 -4.51
C GLY A 147 6.49 4.53 -5.08
N LEU A 148 7.57 4.97 -4.42
CA LEU A 148 8.46 5.99 -4.97
C LEU A 148 9.23 5.48 -6.18
N ILE A 149 9.65 4.21 -6.20
CA ILE A 149 10.25 3.59 -7.38
C ILE A 149 9.25 3.61 -8.54
N SER A 150 8.01 3.16 -8.31
CA SER A 150 6.92 3.26 -9.30
C SER A 150 6.73 4.69 -9.82
N ALA A 151 6.63 5.67 -8.92
CA ALA A 151 6.50 7.09 -9.27
C ALA A 151 7.69 7.61 -10.11
N SER A 152 8.90 7.09 -9.86
CA SER A 152 10.11 7.43 -10.62
C SER A 152 10.01 6.98 -12.07
N PHE A 153 9.55 5.75 -12.31
CA PHE A 153 9.33 5.23 -13.66
C PHE A 153 8.23 6.00 -14.37
N VAL A 154 7.15 6.33 -13.69
CA VAL A 154 6.03 7.08 -14.25
C VAL A 154 6.44 8.50 -14.64
N MET A 155 7.22 9.17 -13.78
CA MET A 155 7.78 10.49 -14.07
C MET A 155 8.71 10.49 -15.29
N TYR A 156 9.48 9.41 -15.47
CA TYR A 156 10.47 9.33 -16.54
C TYR A 156 9.91 8.80 -17.86
N LEU A 157 9.09 7.75 -17.82
CA LEU A 157 8.52 7.09 -19.00
C LEU A 157 7.24 7.78 -19.51
N LYS A 158 6.54 8.52 -18.65
CA LYS A 158 5.28 9.23 -18.92
C LYS A 158 4.09 8.36 -19.36
N ARG A 159 4.32 7.08 -19.64
CA ARG A 159 3.29 6.11 -20.03
C ARG A 159 3.30 4.88 -19.14
N GLY A 160 2.14 4.59 -18.55
CA GLY A 160 1.91 3.38 -17.75
C GLY A 160 2.60 3.41 -16.39
N ASP A 161 2.42 2.32 -15.64
CA ASP A 161 3.03 2.09 -14.33
C ASP A 161 3.58 0.65 -14.28
N PRO A 162 4.72 0.40 -14.94
CA PRO A 162 5.21 -0.97 -15.13
C PRO A 162 5.54 -1.63 -13.79
N VAL A 163 6.01 -0.85 -12.81
CA VAL A 163 6.35 -1.34 -11.48
C VAL A 163 5.10 -1.80 -10.74
N SER A 164 4.05 -0.97 -10.68
CA SER A 164 2.79 -1.38 -10.06
C SER A 164 2.20 -2.59 -10.77
N TRP A 165 2.17 -2.61 -12.10
CA TRP A 165 1.66 -3.76 -12.86
C TRP A 165 2.42 -5.07 -12.59
N LEU A 166 3.76 -5.02 -12.59
CA LEU A 166 4.62 -6.18 -12.32
C LEU A 166 4.50 -6.69 -10.89
N LEU A 167 4.21 -5.80 -9.94
CA LEU A 167 4.24 -6.14 -8.52
C LEU A 167 2.84 -6.43 -7.95
N SER A 168 1.78 -5.79 -8.44
CA SER A 168 0.43 -5.90 -7.89
C SER A 168 -0.08 -7.35 -7.78
N ALA A 169 -0.33 -8.03 -8.91
CA ALA A 169 -0.91 -9.38 -8.87
C ALA A 169 0.08 -10.47 -8.44
N PRO A 170 1.37 -10.46 -8.87
CA PRO A 170 2.31 -11.49 -8.46
C PRO A 170 2.59 -11.49 -6.96
N ILE A 171 2.60 -10.32 -6.31
CA ILE A 171 2.84 -10.24 -4.86
C ILE A 171 1.68 -10.85 -4.08
N ASP A 172 0.43 -10.72 -4.53
CA ASP A 172 -0.70 -11.35 -3.84
C ASP A 172 -0.52 -12.88 -3.76
N ILE A 173 -0.04 -13.47 -4.85
CA ILE A 173 0.28 -14.91 -4.90
C ILE A 173 1.52 -15.23 -4.06
N LEU A 174 2.63 -14.52 -4.28
CA LEU A 174 3.92 -14.84 -3.67
C LEU A 174 3.94 -14.58 -2.16
N SER A 175 3.21 -13.58 -1.67
CA SER A 175 3.11 -13.30 -0.23
C SER A 175 2.17 -14.24 0.51
N GLY A 176 1.34 -14.99 -0.23
CA GLY A 176 0.38 -15.93 0.33
C GLY A 176 -0.91 -15.26 0.81
N VAL A 177 -1.45 -14.32 0.04
CA VAL A 177 -2.74 -13.65 0.33
C VAL A 177 -3.88 -14.68 0.33
N TYR A 178 -3.99 -15.47 -0.74
CA TYR A 178 -5.10 -16.39 -0.95
C TYR A 178 -4.88 -17.79 -0.37
N PHE A 179 -3.63 -18.22 -0.29
CA PHE A 179 -3.23 -19.54 0.21
C PHE A 179 -1.82 -19.49 0.81
N PRO A 180 -1.45 -20.45 1.68
CA PRO A 180 -0.11 -20.49 2.26
C PRO A 180 0.99 -20.67 1.20
N VAL A 181 2.13 -19.99 1.40
CA VAL A 181 3.32 -20.09 0.54
C VAL A 181 3.80 -21.55 0.40
N ALA A 182 3.56 -22.40 1.40
CA ALA A 182 3.92 -23.81 1.39
C ALA A 182 3.33 -24.62 0.21
N VAL A 183 2.23 -24.15 -0.40
CA VAL A 183 1.55 -24.81 -1.53
C VAL A 183 2.21 -24.48 -2.87
N LEU A 184 3.03 -23.41 -2.94
CA LEU A 184 3.71 -23.01 -4.17
C LEU A 184 4.76 -24.05 -4.60
N PRO A 185 5.13 -24.14 -5.89
CA PRO A 185 6.32 -24.85 -6.35
C PRO A 185 7.59 -24.34 -5.67
N ASP A 186 8.62 -25.18 -5.52
CA ASP A 186 9.83 -24.85 -4.75
C ASP A 186 10.53 -23.58 -5.24
N PHE A 187 10.62 -23.37 -6.56
CA PHE A 187 11.17 -22.13 -7.13
C PHE A 187 10.46 -20.87 -6.61
N LEU A 188 9.12 -20.89 -6.56
CA LEU A 188 8.33 -19.75 -6.09
C LEU A 188 8.45 -19.58 -4.57
N LYS A 189 8.58 -20.66 -3.79
CA LYS A 189 8.83 -20.56 -2.33
C LYS A 189 10.11 -19.79 -2.03
N HIS A 190 11.17 -19.99 -2.81
CA HIS A 190 12.45 -19.28 -2.61
C HIS A 190 12.29 -17.78 -2.89
N ILE A 191 11.54 -17.41 -3.93
CA ILE A 191 11.22 -16.00 -4.22
C ILE A 191 10.38 -15.40 -3.08
N SER A 192 9.34 -16.11 -2.65
CA SER A 192 8.48 -15.71 -1.54
C SER A 192 9.25 -15.49 -0.24
N ALA A 193 10.31 -16.25 0.03
CA ALA A 193 11.12 -16.08 1.23
C ALA A 193 11.96 -14.78 1.24
N VAL A 194 12.25 -14.21 0.07
CA VAL A 194 13.10 -13.02 -0.06
C VAL A 194 12.29 -11.73 -0.15
N ILE A 195 11.07 -11.77 -0.68
CA ILE A 195 10.26 -10.55 -0.83
C ILE A 195 9.80 -9.99 0.54
N PRO A 196 9.76 -8.65 0.70
CA PRO A 196 9.41 -8.01 1.97
C PRO A 196 7.94 -8.22 2.37
N THR A 197 7.07 -8.55 1.43
CA THR A 197 5.63 -8.68 1.66
C THR A 197 5.24 -9.97 2.38
N THR A 198 6.00 -11.06 2.19
CA THR A 198 5.75 -12.34 2.88
C THR A 198 5.90 -12.23 4.40
N PRO A 199 7.05 -11.80 4.97
CA PRO A 199 7.19 -11.62 6.42
C PRO A 199 6.25 -10.54 6.96
N ALA A 200 5.90 -9.53 6.15
CA ALA A 200 4.94 -8.50 6.53
C ALA A 200 3.51 -9.08 6.73
N LEU A 201 3.02 -9.91 5.78
CA LEU A 201 1.71 -10.56 5.89
C LEU A 201 1.68 -11.60 7.01
N LEU A 202 2.76 -12.36 7.20
CA LEU A 202 2.89 -13.27 8.34
C LEU A 202 2.79 -12.52 9.68
N GLY A 203 3.45 -11.35 9.79
CA GLY A 203 3.33 -10.49 10.96
C GLY A 203 1.90 -9.99 11.20
N TRP A 204 1.19 -9.58 10.14
CA TRP A 204 -0.21 -9.18 10.24
C TRP A 204 -1.09 -10.32 10.78
N ARG A 205 -0.94 -11.54 10.25
CA ARG A 205 -1.69 -12.71 10.73
C ARG A 205 -1.35 -13.07 12.17
N ALA A 206 -0.07 -13.04 12.54
CA ALA A 206 0.37 -13.33 13.90
C ALA A 206 -0.25 -12.35 14.93
N VAL A 207 -0.33 -11.07 14.60
CA VAL A 207 -0.93 -10.07 15.52
C VAL A 207 -2.45 -10.14 15.53
N ILE A 208 -3.09 -10.22 14.35
CA ILE A 208 -4.54 -10.05 14.21
C ILE A 208 -5.31 -11.33 14.54
N VAL A 209 -4.79 -12.49 14.14
CA VAL A 209 -5.50 -13.77 14.27
C VAL A 209 -5.00 -14.53 15.49
N GLU A 210 -3.68 -14.60 15.66
CA GLU A 210 -3.06 -15.39 16.75
C GLU A 210 -2.92 -14.58 18.04
N GLY A 211 -3.11 -13.26 18.01
CA GLY A 211 -2.95 -12.39 19.18
C GLY A 211 -1.52 -12.35 19.72
N ARG A 212 -0.52 -12.68 18.88
CA ARG A 212 0.89 -12.73 19.28
C ARG A 212 1.45 -11.32 19.43
N HIS A 213 2.08 -11.05 20.57
CA HIS A 213 2.91 -9.86 20.73
C HIS A 213 4.19 -9.98 19.89
N LEU A 214 4.51 -8.91 19.16
CA LEU A 214 5.68 -8.91 18.30
C LEU A 214 6.96 -8.85 19.13
N SER A 215 7.91 -9.72 18.78
CA SER A 215 9.24 -9.66 19.34
C SER A 215 10.12 -8.65 18.56
N PHE A 216 11.19 -8.17 19.19
CA PHE A 216 12.16 -7.31 18.52
C PHE A 216 12.74 -7.94 17.23
N PRO A 217 13.08 -9.25 17.19
CA PRO A 217 13.48 -9.93 15.96
C PRO A 217 12.49 -9.79 14.80
N ASP A 218 11.18 -9.96 15.06
CA ASP A 218 10.13 -9.89 14.02
C ASP A 218 10.07 -8.49 13.38
N LEU A 219 10.23 -7.45 14.20
CA LEU A 219 10.23 -6.06 13.76
C LEU A 219 11.54 -5.65 13.09
N SER A 220 12.68 -6.21 13.53
CA SER A 220 14.00 -5.83 13.01
C SER A 220 14.16 -6.13 11.52
N GLY A 221 13.70 -7.30 11.06
CA GLY A 221 13.74 -7.66 9.64
C GLY A 221 12.86 -6.76 8.77
N GLN A 222 11.66 -6.42 9.25
CA GLN A 222 10.76 -5.49 8.56
C GLN A 222 11.31 -4.06 8.55
N ALA A 223 11.93 -3.62 9.64
CA ALA A 223 12.58 -2.31 9.73
C ALA A 223 13.78 -2.19 8.78
N LEU A 224 14.57 -3.26 8.61
CA LEU A 224 15.66 -3.30 7.63
C LEU A 224 15.13 -3.17 6.20
N TRP A 225 14.07 -3.91 5.86
CA TRP A 225 13.38 -3.74 4.58
C TRP A 225 12.82 -2.33 4.40
N ALA A 226 12.24 -1.76 5.46
CA ALA A 226 11.74 -0.39 5.44
C ALA A 226 12.85 0.61 5.12
N ALA A 227 13.98 0.53 5.83
CA ALA A 227 15.14 1.40 5.63
C ALA A 227 15.76 1.23 4.23
N ALA A 228 15.89 -0.01 3.75
CA ALA A 228 16.47 -0.30 2.43
C ALA A 228 15.58 0.24 1.30
N LEU A 229 14.29 -0.08 1.31
CA LEU A 229 13.36 0.28 0.24
C LEU A 229 13.05 1.77 0.22
N ILE A 230 12.90 2.41 1.38
CA ILE A 230 12.65 3.86 1.41
C ILE A 230 13.85 4.63 0.89
N THR A 231 15.07 4.21 1.25
CA THR A 231 16.31 4.82 0.76
C THR A 231 16.44 4.64 -0.75
N ALA A 232 16.22 3.42 -1.24
CA ALA A 232 16.26 3.11 -2.67
C ALA A 232 15.19 3.92 -3.44
N GLY A 233 13.96 3.98 -2.94
CA GLY A 233 12.87 4.73 -3.56
C GLY A 233 13.13 6.22 -3.62
N ILE A 234 13.62 6.83 -2.52
CA ILE A 234 14.01 8.25 -2.50
C ILE A 234 15.15 8.51 -3.50
N PHE A 235 16.13 7.61 -3.57
CA PHE A 235 17.25 7.73 -4.50
C PHE A 235 16.80 7.67 -5.96
N CYS A 236 16.02 6.63 -6.33
CA CYS A 236 15.42 6.50 -7.65
C CYS A 236 14.59 7.73 -8.03
N PHE A 237 13.79 8.23 -7.11
CA PHE A 237 12.93 9.40 -7.35
C PHE A 237 13.74 10.67 -7.60
N LYS A 238 14.79 10.92 -6.81
CA LYS A 238 15.69 12.05 -7.03
C LYS A 238 16.41 11.97 -8.38
N ILE A 239 16.82 10.77 -8.80
CA ILE A 239 17.43 10.55 -10.12
C ILE A 239 16.44 10.86 -11.23
N ALA A 240 15.24 10.25 -11.19
CA ALA A 240 14.20 10.47 -12.18
C ALA A 240 13.87 11.97 -12.31
N LEU A 241 13.69 12.66 -11.18
CA LEU A 241 13.42 14.09 -11.17
C LEU A 241 14.55 14.91 -11.80
N LYS A 242 15.81 14.59 -11.50
CA LYS A 242 16.97 15.27 -12.10
C LYS A 242 17.03 15.04 -13.61
N LEU A 243 16.75 13.82 -14.08
CA LEU A 243 16.76 13.47 -15.50
C LEU A 243 15.62 14.19 -16.25
N THR A 244 14.41 14.16 -15.71
CA THR A 244 13.24 14.81 -16.33
C THR A 244 13.39 16.34 -16.33
N ARG A 245 13.97 16.94 -15.27
CA ARG A 245 14.33 18.37 -15.25
C ARG A 245 15.31 18.75 -16.35
N LYS A 246 16.38 17.96 -16.55
CA LYS A 246 17.37 18.24 -17.59
C LYS A 246 16.80 18.22 -19.00
N LYS A 247 15.75 17.44 -19.23
CA LYS A 247 15.05 17.38 -20.52
C LYS A 247 14.01 18.50 -20.72
N GLY A 248 13.68 19.27 -19.68
CA GLY A 248 12.58 20.24 -19.74
C GLY A 248 11.21 19.57 -19.87
N GLU A 249 11.08 18.33 -19.40
CA GLU A 249 9.96 17.43 -19.72
C GLU A 249 9.06 17.15 -18.50
N LEU A 250 9.13 17.99 -17.46
CA LEU A 250 8.42 17.76 -16.21
C LEU A 250 6.90 17.84 -16.35
N GLY A 251 6.39 18.78 -17.16
CA GLY A 251 4.96 18.96 -17.40
C GLY A 251 4.41 18.20 -18.60
N SER A 252 5.26 17.52 -19.39
CA SER A 252 4.79 16.79 -20.57
C SER A 252 4.25 15.41 -20.19
N TYR A 253 3.05 15.12 -20.70
CA TYR A 253 2.41 13.79 -20.69
C TYR A 253 2.79 13.02 -21.96
#